data_AF-A0A9P4T3U4-F1
#
_entry.id   AF-A0A9P4T3U4-F1
#
_cell.length_a   1.000
_cell.length_b   1.000
_cell.length_c   1.000
_cell.angle_alpha   90.00
_cell.angle_beta   90.00
_cell.angle_gamma   90.00
#
_symmetry.space_group_name_H-M   'P 1'
#
loop_
_entity.id
_entity.type
_entity.pdbx_description
1 polymer ?
#
loop_
_entity_poly.entity_id
_entity_poly.type
_entity_poly.pdbx_seq_one_letter_code
_entity_poly.pdbx_strand_id
1 'polypeptide(L)'
;MAAQDASSSYVWHEMTFCSRWTADHCAVLCIGASSLFKGLLEDALVRLEAALPLAEPNSLHLPIVEAIIAMHDLSVWQVRDIVRSVEKATGGSKDFVMMHEGARHAVHSFETLSVTVETVEAMQQHIALLADKSRQASGSEPEALLQTRTQMAFQARMLRNLLLRSQSNKERLQNEIALAYNMIAQRDSQVMTGLGEAARFDSGAMKTIAVVTMAFLPPTFLSAIFSMSFFNYTPDPSRSGWSVSSEFWIYWVCAVPLTCLTLAVWHWRQGMGERLMRMNAAQAAKAGADIKLEDLRYNKPSTYALRASPPQ
;
A
#
# COMPACT_ATOMS: atom_id res chain seq x y z
N MET A 1 26.62 11.39 1.67
CA MET A 1 26.85 11.48 0.21
C MET A 1 25.74 10.65 -0.41
N ALA A 2 24.60 11.30 -0.65
CA ALA A 2 24.13 11.68 -1.98
C ALA A 2 23.87 10.42 -2.84
N ALA A 3 22.57 10.21 -3.15
CA ALA A 3 22.03 9.09 -3.89
C ALA A 3 22.89 8.69 -5.10
N GLN A 4 23.61 7.59 -4.95
CA GLN A 4 24.22 6.81 -6.01
C GLN A 4 24.08 5.34 -5.59
N ASP A 5 23.52 4.56 -6.51
CA ASP A 5 23.32 3.11 -6.46
C ASP A 5 22.05 2.61 -5.74
N ALA A 6 20.89 2.92 -6.34
CA ALA A 6 19.66 2.14 -6.23
C ALA A 6 19.76 0.76 -6.94
N SER A 7 20.92 0.13 -6.88
CA SER A 7 21.13 -1.29 -7.13
C SER A 7 21.74 -1.87 -5.86
N SER A 8 20.92 -2.13 -4.85
CA SER A 8 21.37 -3.01 -3.77
C SER A 8 21.67 -4.37 -4.41
N SER A 9 22.94 -4.61 -4.70
CA SER A 9 23.43 -5.85 -5.30
C SER A 9 23.25 -6.97 -4.27
N TYR A 10 22.07 -7.57 -4.25
CA TYR A 10 21.83 -8.78 -3.48
C TYR A 10 22.49 -9.94 -4.23
N VAL A 11 23.32 -10.69 -3.51
CA VAL A 11 24.05 -11.81 -4.07
C VAL A 11 23.38 -13.10 -3.60
N TRP A 12 23.01 -13.93 -4.56
CA TRP A 12 22.53 -15.27 -4.28
C TRP A 12 23.70 -16.19 -4.05
N HIS A 13 23.67 -16.91 -2.94
CA HIS A 13 24.62 -17.96 -2.66
C HIS A 13 23.90 -19.30 -2.72
N GLU A 14 24.12 -20.03 -3.82
CA GLU A 14 23.74 -21.43 -3.91
C GLU A 14 24.89 -22.27 -3.37
N MET A 15 24.60 -23.01 -2.30
CA MET A 15 25.58 -23.89 -1.65
C MET A 15 24.98 -25.28 -1.49
N THR A 16 25.80 -26.29 -1.73
CA THR A 16 25.41 -27.69 -1.57
C THR A 16 26.33 -28.37 -0.57
N PHE A 17 25.74 -29.11 0.36
CA PHE A 17 26.46 -29.84 1.41
C PHE A 17 26.21 -31.33 1.26
N CYS A 18 27.26 -32.12 1.09
CA CYS A 18 27.18 -33.57 1.06
C CYS A 18 28.02 -34.16 2.19
N SER A 19 27.38 -34.76 3.18
CA SER A 19 28.06 -35.45 4.27
C SER A 19 28.23 -36.93 3.97
N ARG A 20 29.41 -37.46 4.30
CA ARG A 20 29.70 -38.90 4.32
C ARG A 20 30.34 -39.24 5.65
N TRP A 21 29.79 -40.27 6.28
CA TRP A 21 30.35 -40.83 7.50
C TRP A 21 30.67 -42.31 7.29
N THR A 22 31.82 -42.72 7.80
CA THR A 22 32.33 -44.09 7.86
C THR A 22 32.93 -44.30 9.24
N ALA A 23 33.16 -45.57 9.64
CA ALA A 23 33.66 -45.89 10.97
C ALA A 23 34.95 -45.12 11.36
N ASP A 24 35.81 -44.83 10.39
CA ASP A 24 37.12 -44.19 10.62
C ASP A 24 37.22 -42.74 10.09
N HIS A 25 36.25 -42.30 9.28
CA HIS A 25 36.30 -40.99 8.61
C HIS A 25 34.94 -40.32 8.54
N CYS A 26 34.90 -39.04 8.92
CA CYS A 26 33.79 -38.13 8.66
C CYS A 26 34.27 -37.00 7.76
N ALA A 27 33.52 -36.74 6.68
CA ALA A 27 33.82 -35.65 5.77
C ALA A 27 32.53 -34.99 5.27
N VAL A 28 32.56 -33.67 5.11
CA VAL A 28 31.50 -32.91 4.43
C VAL A 28 32.11 -32.16 3.25
N LEU A 29 31.54 -32.39 2.07
CA LEU A 29 31.87 -31.65 0.86
C LEU A 29 30.95 -30.43 0.76
N CYS A 30 31.55 -29.23 0.75
CA CYS A 30 30.86 -27.96 0.56
C CYS A 30 31.12 -27.46 -0.87
N ILE A 31 30.09 -27.46 -1.72
CA ILE A 31 30.16 -26.98 -3.11
C ILE A 31 29.50 -25.61 -3.19
N GLY A 32 30.12 -24.66 -3.90
CA GLY A 32 29.58 -23.30 -4.06
C GLY A 32 29.75 -22.40 -2.83
N ALA A 33 30.54 -22.81 -1.84
CA ALA A 33 30.79 -22.05 -0.62
C ALA A 33 31.36 -20.65 -0.91
N SER A 34 30.66 -19.60 -0.48
CA SER A 34 31.13 -18.22 -0.60
C SER A 34 32.32 -17.95 0.33
N SER A 35 33.11 -16.92 0.03
CA SER A 35 34.23 -16.49 0.89
C SER A 35 33.77 -16.09 2.29
N LEU A 36 32.61 -15.44 2.38
CA LEU A 36 31.95 -15.12 3.65
C LEU A 36 31.61 -16.39 4.44
N PHE A 37 30.97 -17.37 3.79
CA PHE A 37 30.62 -18.63 4.44
C PHE A 37 31.86 -19.38 4.90
N LYS A 38 32.92 -19.43 4.09
CA LYS A 38 34.18 -20.07 4.44
C LYS A 38 34.78 -19.49 5.73
N GLY A 39 34.88 -18.16 5.83
CA GLY A 39 35.41 -17.51 7.02
C GLY A 39 34.56 -17.76 8.28
N LEU A 40 33.23 -17.75 8.14
CA LEU A 40 32.31 -18.08 9.23
C LEU A 40 32.43 -19.55 9.66
N LEU A 41 32.62 -20.46 8.71
CA LEU A 41 32.78 -21.89 8.98
C LEU A 41 34.11 -22.18 9.69
N GLU A 42 35.21 -21.56 9.26
CA GLU A 42 36.52 -21.69 9.93
C GLU A 42 36.45 -21.22 11.38
N ASP A 43 35.81 -20.09 11.64
CA ASP A 43 35.59 -19.59 13.00
C ASP A 43 34.67 -20.50 13.83
N ALA A 44 33.59 -21.02 13.22
CA ALA A 44 32.70 -21.97 13.89
C ALA A 44 33.39 -23.30 14.24
N LEU A 45 34.26 -23.80 13.35
CA LEU A 45 35.05 -25.02 13.58
C LEU A 45 35.98 -24.83 14.78
N VAL A 46 36.74 -23.73 14.84
CA VAL A 46 37.62 -23.44 15.97
C VAL A 46 36.85 -23.34 17.29
N ARG A 47 35.66 -22.71 17.27
CA ARG A 47 34.82 -22.57 18.47
C ARG A 47 34.23 -23.90 18.95
N LEU A 48 33.82 -24.78 18.03
CA LEU A 48 33.13 -26.03 18.35
C LEU A 48 34.08 -27.20 18.58
N GLU A 49 35.26 -27.22 17.95
CA GLU A 49 36.29 -28.26 18.14
C GLU A 49 36.73 -28.36 19.59
N ALA A 50 36.80 -27.22 20.30
CA ALA A 50 37.12 -27.19 21.73
C ALA A 50 36.04 -27.83 22.63
N ALA A 51 34.81 -27.98 22.12
CA ALA A 51 33.64 -28.38 22.90
C ALA A 51 33.03 -29.73 22.47
N LEU A 52 33.26 -30.18 21.23
CA LEU A 52 32.67 -31.41 20.68
C LEU A 52 33.67 -32.25 19.88
N PRO A 53 33.64 -33.58 20.02
CA PRO A 53 34.39 -34.48 19.14
C PRO A 53 33.77 -34.50 17.74
N LEU A 54 34.45 -33.86 16.78
CA LEU A 54 34.01 -33.72 15.37
C LEU A 54 34.06 -35.03 14.55
N ALA A 55 34.48 -36.14 15.14
CA ALA A 55 34.52 -37.46 14.50
C ALA A 55 33.18 -38.19 14.54
N GLU A 56 32.26 -37.75 15.41
CA GLU A 56 31.00 -38.43 15.67
C GLU A 56 29.96 -38.18 14.56
N PRO A 57 29.04 -39.13 14.31
CA PRO A 57 27.96 -38.95 13.34
C PRO A 57 27.18 -37.65 13.60
N ASN A 58 26.95 -36.86 12.55
CA ASN A 58 26.23 -35.58 12.55
C ASN A 58 26.94 -34.40 13.26
N SER A 59 28.09 -34.61 13.92
CA SER A 59 28.82 -33.54 14.60
C SER A 59 29.31 -32.45 13.64
N LEU A 60 29.77 -32.82 12.43
CA LEU A 60 30.22 -31.88 11.40
C LEU A 60 29.09 -30.97 10.85
N HIS A 61 27.82 -31.30 11.08
CA HIS A 61 26.72 -30.42 10.69
C HIS A 61 26.56 -29.23 11.65
N LEU A 62 27.01 -29.32 12.90
CA LEU A 62 26.92 -28.25 13.88
C LEU A 62 27.67 -26.96 13.46
N PRO A 63 28.96 -27.01 13.06
CA PRO A 63 29.66 -25.80 12.60
C PRO A 63 29.10 -25.24 11.29
N ILE A 64 28.55 -26.11 10.43
CA ILE A 64 27.88 -25.67 9.19
C ILE A 64 26.62 -24.89 9.52
N VAL A 65 25.77 -25.42 10.41
CA VAL A 65 24.55 -24.74 10.85
C VAL A 65 24.88 -23.45 11.59
N GLU A 66 25.95 -23.41 12.39
CA GLU A 66 26.43 -22.19 13.05
C GLU A 66 26.79 -21.09 12.03
N ALA A 67 27.53 -21.44 10.97
CA ALA A 67 27.86 -20.50 9.90
C ALA A 67 26.62 -20.04 9.13
N ILE A 68 25.66 -20.94 8.88
CA ILE A 68 24.36 -20.61 8.25
C ILE A 68 23.55 -19.66 9.14
N ILE A 69 23.54 -19.87 10.45
CA ILE A 69 22.88 -18.98 11.41
C ILE A 69 23.47 -17.57 11.34
N ALA A 70 24.80 -17.46 11.33
CA ALA A 70 25.48 -16.16 11.24
C ALA A 70 25.13 -15.41 9.94
N MET A 71 25.05 -16.12 8.80
CA MET A 71 24.61 -15.50 7.55
C MET A 71 23.15 -15.06 7.57
N HIS A 72 22.26 -15.87 8.15
CA HIS A 72 20.85 -15.49 8.30
C HIS A 72 20.68 -14.30 9.25
N ASP A 73 21.45 -14.24 10.34
CA ASP A 73 21.47 -13.09 11.22
C ASP A 73 21.82 -11.83 10.42
N LEU A 74 22.94 -11.83 9.68
CA LEU A 74 23.34 -10.70 8.81
C LEU A 74 22.22 -10.27 7.85
N SER A 75 21.58 -11.23 7.15
CA SER A 75 20.46 -10.95 6.24
C SER A 75 19.28 -10.27 6.97
N VAL A 76 18.88 -10.80 8.13
CA VAL A 76 17.78 -10.26 8.93
C VAL A 76 18.10 -8.85 9.46
N TRP A 77 19.36 -8.58 9.83
CA TRP A 77 19.81 -7.25 10.24
C TRP A 77 19.82 -6.25 9.10
N GLN A 78 20.27 -6.65 7.90
CA GLN A 78 20.23 -5.79 6.71
C GLN A 78 18.79 -5.39 6.35
N VAL A 79 17.86 -6.35 6.35
CA VAL A 79 16.44 -6.05 6.14
C VAL A 79 15.92 -5.08 7.19
N ARG A 80 16.23 -5.30 8.47
CA ARG A 80 15.82 -4.38 9.55
C ARG A 80 16.35 -2.97 9.33
N ASP A 81 17.57 -2.81 8.83
CA ASP A 81 18.16 -1.49 8.58
C ASP A 81 17.44 -0.76 7.44
N ILE A 82 17.01 -1.48 6.41
CA ILE A 82 16.10 -0.95 5.38
C ILE A 82 14.79 -0.49 6.02
N VAL A 83 14.14 -1.33 6.84
CA VAL A 83 12.89 -0.95 7.54
C VAL A 83 13.08 0.30 8.38
N ARG A 84 14.17 0.38 9.15
CA ARG A 84 14.48 1.57 9.95
C ARG A 84 14.73 2.81 9.12
N SER A 85 15.35 2.67 7.94
CA SER A 85 15.54 3.78 7.02
C SER A 85 14.20 4.33 6.52
N VAL A 86 13.25 3.44 6.25
CA VAL A 86 11.89 3.77 5.82
C VAL A 86 11.09 4.44 6.95
N GLU A 87 11.14 3.89 8.16
CA GLU A 87 10.45 4.43 9.34
C GLU A 87 10.96 5.84 9.69
N LYS A 88 12.27 6.08 9.52
CA LYS A 88 12.89 7.38 9.80
C LYS A 88 12.65 8.41 8.70
N ALA A 89 12.29 8.00 7.48
CA ALA A 89 12.02 8.91 6.39
C ALA A 89 10.72 9.71 6.67
N THR A 90 10.86 10.81 7.40
CA THR A 90 9.77 11.74 7.72
C THR A 90 9.73 12.85 6.68
N GLY A 91 8.60 13.01 6.00
CA GLY A 91 8.36 14.13 5.07
C GLY A 91 8.62 13.81 3.59
N GLY A 92 7.54 13.47 2.89
CA GLY A 92 7.35 13.77 1.47
C GLY A 92 7.98 12.85 0.43
N SER A 93 9.22 12.40 0.61
CA SER A 93 9.91 11.56 -0.38
C SER A 93 10.20 10.17 0.16
N LYS A 94 9.12 9.40 0.34
CA LYS A 94 9.23 7.95 0.54
C LYS A 94 9.61 7.33 -0.81
N ASP A 95 10.83 6.82 -0.94
CA ASP A 95 11.26 6.09 -2.14
C ASP A 95 10.51 4.76 -2.22
N PHE A 96 9.41 4.74 -2.98
CA PHE A 96 8.57 3.56 -3.15
C PHE A 96 9.30 2.40 -3.81
N VAL A 97 10.31 2.68 -4.64
CA VAL A 97 11.14 1.64 -5.24
C VAL A 97 11.95 0.97 -4.13
N MET A 98 12.65 1.75 -3.30
CA MET A 98 13.40 1.21 -2.16
C MET A 98 12.51 0.43 -1.18
N MET A 99 11.30 0.92 -0.90
CA MET A 99 10.34 0.21 -0.04
C MET A 99 9.89 -1.12 -0.65
N HIS A 100 9.61 -1.13 -1.95
CA HIS A 100 9.18 -2.32 -2.66
C HIS A 100 10.31 -3.36 -2.76
N GLU A 101 11.52 -2.93 -3.11
CA GLU A 101 12.72 -3.78 -3.13
C GLU A 101 12.99 -4.35 -1.72
N GLY A 102 12.94 -3.49 -0.70
CA GLY A 102 13.05 -3.91 0.70
C GLY A 102 12.00 -4.95 1.11
N ALA A 103 10.75 -4.80 0.65
CA ALA A 103 9.69 -5.76 0.93
C ALA A 103 9.95 -7.11 0.25
N ARG A 104 10.45 -7.11 -0.99
CA ARG A 104 10.86 -8.34 -1.68
C ARG A 104 11.96 -9.06 -0.91
N HIS A 105 12.99 -8.34 -0.46
CA HIS A 105 14.07 -8.92 0.34
C HIS A 105 13.59 -9.43 1.71
N ALA A 106 12.68 -8.71 2.38
CA ALA A 106 12.08 -9.16 3.63
C ALA A 106 11.26 -10.45 3.47
N VAL A 107 10.47 -10.55 2.39
CA VAL A 107 9.70 -11.76 2.07
C VAL A 107 10.65 -12.93 1.82
N HIS A 108 11.66 -12.72 0.98
CA HIS A 108 12.61 -13.76 0.63
C HIS A 108 13.44 -14.23 1.84
N SER A 109 13.96 -13.31 2.65
CA SER A 109 14.71 -13.63 3.87
C SER A 109 13.83 -14.37 4.91
N PHE A 110 12.53 -14.12 4.94
CA PHE A 110 11.59 -14.86 5.78
C PHE A 110 11.35 -16.28 5.24
N GLU A 111 11.15 -16.43 3.93
CA GLU A 111 10.93 -17.72 3.27
C GLU A 111 12.13 -18.66 3.43
N THR A 112 13.34 -18.21 3.08
CA THR A 112 14.55 -19.05 3.19
C THR A 112 14.85 -19.43 4.63
N LEU A 113 14.63 -18.52 5.57
CA LEU A 113 14.81 -18.80 6.98
C LEU A 113 13.76 -19.78 7.51
N SER A 114 12.52 -19.73 7.02
CA SER A 114 11.47 -20.72 7.35
C SER A 114 11.88 -22.11 6.92
N VAL A 115 12.33 -22.26 5.67
CA VAL A 115 12.82 -23.55 5.14
C VAL A 115 14.06 -24.02 5.93
N THR A 116 14.95 -23.11 6.30
CA THR A 116 16.14 -23.43 7.10
C THR A 116 15.75 -23.94 8.50
N VAL A 117 14.79 -23.29 9.16
CA VAL A 117 14.25 -23.73 10.46
C VAL A 117 13.66 -25.13 10.35
N GLU A 118 12.80 -25.38 9.37
CA GLU A 118 12.18 -26.70 9.14
C GLU A 118 13.23 -27.78 8.90
N THR A 119 14.26 -27.46 8.09
CA THR A 119 15.34 -28.40 7.77
C THR A 119 16.18 -28.75 9.00
N VAL A 120 16.58 -27.76 9.80
CA VAL A 120 17.38 -27.97 11.01
C VAL A 120 16.56 -28.71 12.08
N GLU A 121 15.26 -28.46 12.17
CA GLU A 121 14.37 -29.20 13.06
C GLU A 121 14.19 -30.66 12.63
N ALA A 122 14.08 -30.93 11.33
CA ALA A 122 14.05 -32.29 10.82
C ALA A 122 15.36 -33.04 11.14
N MET A 123 16.52 -32.36 10.99
CA MET A 123 17.81 -32.91 11.41
C MET A 123 17.87 -33.16 12.92
N GLN A 124 17.36 -32.24 13.75
CA GLN A 124 17.27 -32.41 15.20
C GLN A 124 16.41 -33.62 15.57
N GLN A 125 15.27 -33.80 14.91
CA GLN A 125 14.38 -34.96 15.11
C GLN A 125 15.07 -36.26 14.69
N HIS A 126 15.82 -36.24 13.57
CA HIS A 126 16.58 -37.41 13.13
C HIS A 126 17.65 -37.81 14.15
N ILE A 127 18.40 -36.85 14.69
CA ILE A 127 19.39 -37.09 15.76
C ILE A 127 18.70 -37.66 17.00
N ALA A 128 17.50 -37.16 17.36
CA ALA A 128 16.73 -37.68 18.48
C ALA A 128 16.29 -39.15 18.28
N LEU A 129 15.89 -39.53 17.06
CA LEU A 129 15.54 -40.91 16.73
C LEU A 129 16.74 -41.86 16.79
N LEU A 130 17.92 -41.40 16.37
CA LEU A 130 19.15 -42.18 16.47
C LEU A 130 19.58 -42.40 17.92
N ALA A 131 19.45 -41.36 18.75
CA ALA A 131 19.61 -41.44 20.20
C ALA A 131 18.71 -42.52 20.81
N ASP A 132 17.39 -42.45 20.56
CA ASP A 132 16.44 -43.42 21.11
C ASP A 132 16.76 -44.87 20.69
N LYS A 133 17.21 -45.09 19.44
CA LYS A 133 17.66 -46.40 18.96
C LYS A 133 18.95 -46.86 19.65
N SER A 134 19.92 -45.96 19.84
CA SER A 134 21.17 -46.26 20.54
C SER A 134 20.90 -46.67 21.99
N ARG A 135 20.03 -45.93 22.68
CA ARG A 135 19.58 -46.22 24.04
C ARG A 135 18.91 -47.58 24.16
N GLN A 136 18.06 -47.95 23.19
CA GLN A 136 17.42 -49.28 23.17
C GLN A 136 18.42 -50.41 22.98
N ALA A 137 19.48 -50.20 22.18
CA ALA A 137 20.48 -51.22 21.90
C ALA A 137 21.51 -51.39 23.03
N SER A 138 21.99 -50.28 23.62
CA SER A 138 23.13 -50.28 24.54
C SER A 138 22.77 -49.94 26.00
N GLY A 139 21.51 -49.58 26.30
CA GLY A 139 21.04 -49.22 27.65
C GLY A 139 21.44 -47.82 28.13
N SER A 140 22.38 -47.14 27.47
CA SER A 140 22.81 -45.77 27.75
C SER A 140 22.99 -44.95 26.47
N GLU A 141 22.84 -43.63 26.57
CA GLU A 141 23.17 -42.69 25.49
C GLU A 141 24.66 -42.35 25.50
N PRO A 142 25.35 -42.35 24.36
CA PRO A 142 26.68 -41.77 24.24
C PRO A 142 26.67 -40.29 24.60
N GLU A 143 27.62 -39.84 25.42
CA GLU A 143 27.73 -38.43 25.85
C GLU A 143 27.84 -37.47 24.66
N ALA A 144 28.61 -37.83 23.63
CA ALA A 144 28.77 -37.02 22.42
C ALA A 144 27.46 -36.85 21.63
N LEU A 145 26.58 -37.86 21.64
CA LEU A 145 25.28 -37.81 20.99
C LEU A 145 24.32 -36.87 21.75
N LEU A 146 24.38 -36.90 23.09
CA LEU A 146 23.65 -35.96 23.94
C LEU A 146 24.12 -34.51 23.72
N GLN A 147 25.44 -34.28 23.64
CA GLN A 147 26.00 -32.96 23.35
C GLN A 147 25.56 -32.46 21.98
N THR A 148 25.67 -33.30 20.94
CA THR A 148 25.24 -32.97 19.57
C THR A 148 23.75 -32.64 19.51
N ARG A 149 22.90 -33.45 20.15
CA ARG A 149 21.45 -33.19 20.23
C ARG A 149 21.13 -31.86 20.92
N THR A 150 21.83 -31.56 22.01
CA THR A 150 21.63 -30.33 22.78
C THR A 150 22.05 -29.10 21.98
N GLN A 151 23.22 -29.16 21.32
CA GLN A 151 23.72 -28.07 20.48
C GLN A 151 22.80 -27.84 19.28
N MET A 152 22.35 -28.89 18.59
CA MET A 152 21.43 -28.77 17.47
C MET A 152 20.07 -28.17 17.90
N ALA A 153 19.56 -28.57 19.07
CA ALA A 153 18.34 -27.99 19.63
C ALA A 153 18.50 -26.51 19.98
N PHE A 154 19.68 -26.09 20.47
CA PHE A 154 20.01 -24.69 20.70
C PHE A 154 20.03 -23.90 19.39
N GLN A 155 20.72 -24.41 18.37
CA GLN A 155 20.80 -23.78 17.04
C GLN A 155 19.42 -23.66 16.37
N ALA A 156 18.58 -24.69 16.45
CA ALA A 156 17.19 -24.64 15.96
C ALA A 156 16.36 -23.54 16.65
N ARG A 157 16.52 -23.38 17.98
CA ARG A 157 15.87 -22.30 18.73
C ARG A 157 16.37 -20.92 18.30
N MET A 158 17.67 -20.78 18.05
CA MET A 158 18.25 -19.53 17.55
C MET A 158 17.66 -19.14 16.18
N LEU A 159 17.56 -20.10 15.26
CA LEU A 159 16.92 -19.88 13.96
C LEU A 159 15.44 -19.49 14.09
N ARG A 160 14.68 -20.14 14.98
CA ARG A 160 13.29 -19.72 15.27
C ARG A 160 13.19 -18.27 15.75
N ASN A 161 14.10 -17.84 16.62
CA ASN A 161 14.13 -16.45 17.09
C ASN A 161 14.42 -15.47 15.94
N LEU A 162 15.35 -15.82 15.05
CA LEU A 162 15.62 -15.05 13.83
C LEU A 162 14.42 -15.04 12.89
N LEU A 163 13.68 -16.15 12.76
CA LEU A 163 12.48 -16.25 11.93
C LEU A 163 11.39 -15.29 12.41
N LEU A 164 11.12 -15.27 13.72
CA LEU A 164 10.17 -14.34 14.33
C LEU A 164 10.59 -12.88 14.12
N ARG A 165 11.89 -12.58 14.20
CA ARG A 165 12.42 -11.24 13.90
C ARG A 165 12.24 -10.88 12.42
N SER A 166 12.49 -11.81 11.51
CA SER A 166 12.27 -11.62 10.08
C SER A 166 10.80 -11.35 9.78
N GLN A 167 9.89 -12.11 10.40
CA GLN A 167 8.45 -11.90 10.29
C GLN A 167 8.05 -10.50 10.76
N SER A 168 8.53 -10.08 11.93
CA SER A 168 8.27 -8.73 12.45
C SER A 168 8.78 -7.65 11.51
N ASN A 169 9.98 -7.79 10.95
CA ASN A 169 10.51 -6.84 9.97
C ASN A 169 9.65 -6.77 8.70
N LYS A 170 9.21 -7.93 8.19
CA LYS A 170 8.31 -8.04 7.03
C LYS A 170 6.99 -7.31 7.29
N GLU A 171 6.34 -7.58 8.41
CA GLU A 171 5.06 -6.96 8.79
C GLU A 171 5.20 -5.45 9.01
N ARG A 172 6.28 -5.00 9.66
CA ARG A 172 6.57 -3.57 9.85
C ARG A 172 6.74 -2.84 8.52
N LEU A 173 7.48 -3.43 7.57
CA LEU A 173 7.67 -2.82 6.26
C LEU A 173 6.36 -2.75 5.46
N GLN A 174 5.54 -3.79 5.53
CA GLN A 174 4.22 -3.81 4.89
C GLN A 174 3.30 -2.72 5.46
N ASN A 175 3.31 -2.53 6.78
CA ASN A 175 2.55 -1.46 7.43
C ASN A 175 3.02 -0.07 6.97
N GLU A 176 4.33 0.16 6.84
CA GLU A 176 4.88 1.43 6.34
C GLU A 176 4.51 1.71 4.87
N ILE A 177 4.48 0.68 4.04
CA ILE A 177 4.03 0.77 2.64
C ILE A 177 2.53 1.12 2.59
N ALA A 178 1.70 0.42 3.37
CA ALA A 178 0.27 0.71 3.45
C ALA A 178 -0.01 2.14 3.94
N LEU A 179 0.73 2.60 4.96
CA LEU A 179 0.66 3.97 5.45
C LEU A 179 1.03 4.98 4.36
N ALA A 180 2.08 4.71 3.59
CA ALA A 180 2.51 5.59 2.50
C ALA A 180 1.43 5.71 1.41
N TYR A 181 0.80 4.61 1.01
CA TYR A 181 -0.32 4.64 0.06
C TYR A 181 -1.53 5.43 0.59
N ASN A 182 -1.90 5.23 1.86
CA ASN A 182 -3.00 5.99 2.48
C ASN A 182 -2.70 7.48 2.53
N MET A 183 -1.45 7.87 2.81
CA MET A 183 -1.03 9.27 2.78
C MET A 183 -1.11 9.88 1.37
N ILE A 184 -0.74 9.13 0.32
CA ILE A 184 -0.90 9.58 -1.07
C ILE A 184 -2.39 9.76 -1.38
N ALA A 185 -3.22 8.77 -1.11
CA ALA A 185 -4.65 8.84 -1.38
C ALA A 185 -5.32 10.02 -0.65
N GLN A 186 -4.90 10.29 0.59
CA GLN A 186 -5.36 11.45 1.35
C GLN A 186 -4.91 12.76 0.71
N ARG A 187 -3.65 12.84 0.26
CA ARG A 187 -3.13 14.03 -0.43
C ARG A 187 -3.83 14.27 -1.76
N ASP A 188 -4.05 13.24 -2.57
CA ASP A 188 -4.77 13.33 -3.84
C ASP A 188 -6.22 13.76 -3.62
N SER A 189 -6.87 13.24 -2.57
CA SER A 189 -8.21 13.67 -2.18
C SER A 189 -8.23 15.16 -1.79
N GLN A 190 -7.25 15.62 -1.01
CA GLN A 190 -7.13 17.04 -0.65
C GLN A 190 -6.91 17.91 -1.89
N VAL A 191 -6.01 17.51 -2.80
CA VAL A 191 -5.77 18.23 -4.07
C VAL A 191 -7.03 18.26 -4.92
N MET A 192 -7.76 17.16 -5.04
CA MET A 192 -9.02 17.09 -5.78
C MET A 192 -10.10 17.98 -5.16
N THR A 193 -10.22 18.01 -3.83
CA THR A 193 -11.16 18.91 -3.14
C THR A 193 -10.81 20.38 -3.36
N GLY A 194 -9.53 20.75 -3.28
CA GLY A 194 -9.06 22.11 -3.56
C GLY A 194 -9.29 22.50 -5.02
N LEU A 195 -9.05 21.58 -5.96
CA LEU A 195 -9.35 21.81 -7.37
C LEU A 195 -10.85 21.97 -7.62
N GLY A 196 -11.69 21.17 -6.96
CA GLY A 196 -13.15 21.28 -7.03
C GLY A 196 -13.66 22.60 -6.45
N GLU A 197 -13.07 23.08 -5.36
CA GLU A 197 -13.38 24.38 -4.77
C GLU A 197 -12.96 25.53 -5.69
N ALA A 198 -11.74 25.48 -6.23
CA ALA A 198 -11.27 26.45 -7.22
C ALA A 198 -12.16 26.47 -8.47
N ALA A 199 -12.55 25.30 -9.00
CA ALA A 199 -13.47 25.18 -10.12
C ALA A 199 -14.87 25.71 -9.80
N ARG A 200 -15.34 25.58 -8.54
CA ARG A 200 -16.62 26.14 -8.08
C ARG A 200 -16.57 27.67 -8.05
N PHE A 201 -15.48 28.27 -7.58
CA PHE A 201 -15.29 29.72 -7.63
C PHE A 201 -15.24 30.23 -9.07
N ASP A 202 -14.50 29.55 -9.95
CA ASP A 202 -14.43 29.88 -11.38
C ASP A 202 -15.81 29.78 -12.06
N SER A 203 -16.57 28.72 -11.77
CA SER A 203 -17.95 28.56 -12.22
C SER A 203 -18.86 29.69 -11.74
N GLY A 204 -18.65 30.18 -10.52
CA GLY A 204 -19.36 31.34 -9.97
C GLY A 204 -19.07 32.62 -10.74
N ALA A 205 -17.79 32.89 -11.02
CA ALA A 205 -17.37 34.04 -11.82
C ALA A 205 -17.94 33.97 -13.25
N MET A 206 -17.90 32.80 -13.89
CA MET A 206 -18.46 32.58 -15.22
C MET A 206 -19.98 32.85 -15.25
N LYS A 207 -20.71 32.41 -14.22
CA LYS A 207 -22.15 32.71 -14.07
C LYS A 207 -22.40 34.21 -13.96
N THR A 208 -21.60 34.95 -13.19
CA THR A 208 -21.74 36.40 -13.05
C THR A 208 -21.54 37.11 -14.39
N ILE A 209 -20.49 36.76 -15.14
CA ILE A 209 -20.24 37.34 -16.47
C ILE A 209 -21.42 37.08 -17.41
N ALA A 210 -21.95 35.85 -17.42
CA ALA A 210 -23.11 35.51 -18.25
C ALA A 210 -24.37 36.31 -17.86
N VAL A 211 -24.62 36.53 -16.56
CA VAL A 211 -25.75 37.37 -16.10
C VAL A 211 -25.58 38.81 -16.56
N VAL A 212 -24.37 39.37 -16.44
CA VAL A 212 -24.06 40.72 -16.91
C VAL A 212 -24.30 40.83 -18.42
N THR A 213 -23.77 39.90 -19.23
CA THR A 213 -23.98 39.95 -20.70
C THR A 213 -25.45 39.82 -21.08
N MET A 214 -26.22 38.92 -20.44
CA MET A 214 -27.65 38.78 -20.70
C MET A 214 -28.48 40.03 -20.34
N ALA A 215 -28.03 40.83 -19.37
CA ALA A 215 -28.67 42.09 -19.00
C ALA A 215 -28.35 43.24 -19.98
N PHE A 216 -27.12 43.32 -20.49
CA PHE A 216 -26.69 44.41 -21.36
C PHE A 216 -26.95 44.16 -22.85
N LEU A 217 -26.98 42.90 -23.30
CA LEU A 217 -27.11 42.57 -24.72
C LEU A 217 -28.45 43.04 -25.34
N PRO A 218 -29.63 42.81 -24.72
CA PRO A 218 -30.91 43.20 -25.33
C PRO A 218 -31.10 44.72 -25.47
N PRO A 219 -30.82 45.55 -24.45
CA PRO A 219 -30.88 47.01 -24.59
C PRO A 219 -29.88 47.55 -25.63
N THR A 220 -28.66 46.99 -25.69
CA THR A 220 -27.64 47.41 -26.67
C THR A 220 -28.06 47.11 -28.10
N PHE A 221 -28.66 45.94 -28.35
CA PHE A 221 -29.19 45.58 -29.66
C PHE A 221 -30.33 46.52 -30.10
N LEU A 222 -31.27 46.81 -29.20
CA LEU A 222 -32.35 47.77 -29.47
C LEU A 222 -31.80 49.18 -29.70
N SER A 223 -30.81 49.62 -28.91
CA SER A 223 -30.15 50.91 -29.12
C SER A 223 -29.53 51.02 -30.51
N ALA A 224 -28.86 49.97 -31.01
CA ALA A 224 -28.33 49.95 -32.36
C ALA A 224 -29.41 50.02 -33.44
N ILE A 225 -30.51 49.26 -33.30
CA ILE A 225 -31.66 49.31 -34.23
C ILE A 225 -32.27 50.71 -34.27
N PHE A 226 -32.56 51.28 -33.10
CA PHE A 226 -33.18 52.60 -33.01
C PHE A 226 -32.23 53.74 -33.41
N SER A 227 -30.92 53.55 -33.28
CA SER A 227 -29.89 54.49 -33.75
C SER A 227 -29.79 54.59 -35.27
N MET A 228 -30.17 53.54 -36.01
CA MET A 228 -30.00 53.53 -37.47
C MET A 228 -31.14 54.19 -38.23
N SER A 229 -32.36 54.34 -37.67
CA SER A 229 -33.46 54.83 -38.52
C SER A 229 -34.75 55.38 -37.88
N PHE A 230 -34.93 55.41 -36.55
CA PHE A 230 -36.30 55.53 -35.99
C PHE A 230 -36.68 56.81 -35.23
N PHE A 231 -35.74 57.64 -34.73
CA PHE A 231 -36.11 58.88 -34.02
C PHE A 231 -36.15 60.09 -34.96
N ASN A 232 -37.35 60.49 -35.41
CA ASN A 232 -37.53 61.77 -36.11
C ASN A 232 -37.26 62.92 -35.13
N TYR A 233 -36.16 63.63 -35.34
CA TYR A 233 -35.78 64.81 -34.57
C TYR A 233 -36.19 66.07 -35.36
N THR A 234 -37.29 66.71 -34.97
CA THR A 234 -37.72 67.99 -35.52
C THR A 234 -37.45 69.08 -34.48
N PRO A 235 -36.34 69.83 -34.57
CA PRO A 235 -36.01 70.85 -33.58
C PRO A 235 -36.96 72.06 -33.70
N ASP A 236 -37.63 72.41 -32.59
CA ASP A 236 -38.37 73.65 -32.46
C ASP A 236 -37.38 74.82 -32.22
N PRO A 237 -37.35 75.87 -33.07
CA PRO A 237 -36.39 76.96 -32.97
C PRO A 237 -36.56 77.87 -31.74
N SER A 238 -37.59 77.67 -30.90
CA SER A 238 -37.92 78.55 -29.76
C SER A 238 -37.43 78.07 -28.38
N ARG A 239 -36.81 76.88 -28.27
CA ARG A 239 -36.31 76.34 -26.98
C ARG A 239 -34.84 75.99 -27.03
N SER A 240 -34.00 76.86 -26.47
CA SER A 240 -32.59 76.59 -26.20
C SER A 240 -32.45 75.67 -24.98
N GLY A 241 -32.51 74.36 -25.22
CA GLY A 241 -32.25 73.34 -24.21
C GLY A 241 -32.13 71.97 -24.86
N TRP A 242 -31.28 71.11 -24.32
CA TRP A 242 -31.04 69.74 -24.78
C TRP A 242 -32.38 69.00 -24.98
N SER A 243 -32.82 68.80 -26.24
CA SER A 243 -34.12 68.20 -26.55
C SER A 243 -33.96 66.75 -27.00
N VAL A 244 -34.65 65.84 -26.32
CA VAL A 244 -34.74 64.41 -26.66
C VAL A 244 -36.05 64.20 -27.41
N SER A 245 -36.07 63.33 -28.44
CA SER A 245 -37.29 63.01 -29.19
C SER A 245 -38.40 62.49 -28.27
N SER A 246 -39.64 62.92 -28.50
CA SER A 246 -40.82 62.52 -27.69
C SER A 246 -41.12 61.02 -27.73
N GLU A 247 -40.56 60.29 -28.69
CA GLU A 247 -40.76 58.84 -28.85
C GLU A 247 -39.74 57.98 -28.07
N PHE A 248 -38.85 58.60 -27.30
CA PHE A 248 -37.83 57.88 -26.49
C PHE A 248 -38.44 56.86 -25.51
N TRP A 249 -39.72 57.00 -25.15
CA TRP A 249 -40.42 56.04 -24.30
C TRP A 249 -40.55 54.64 -24.95
N ILE A 250 -40.62 54.55 -26.28
CA ILE A 250 -40.74 53.28 -27.02
C ILE A 250 -39.52 52.37 -26.78
N TYR A 251 -38.33 52.96 -26.62
CA TYR A 251 -37.11 52.22 -26.26
C TYR A 251 -37.29 51.45 -24.94
N TRP A 252 -37.81 52.10 -23.90
CA TRP A 252 -38.02 51.47 -22.59
C TRP A 252 -39.10 50.40 -22.63
N VAL A 253 -40.16 50.62 -23.41
CA VAL A 253 -41.25 49.64 -23.61
C VAL A 253 -40.76 48.36 -24.29
N CYS A 254 -39.77 48.44 -25.17
CA CYS A 254 -39.20 47.25 -25.82
C CYS A 254 -38.04 46.63 -25.02
N ALA A 255 -37.17 47.46 -24.43
CA ALA A 255 -35.95 46.99 -23.78
C ALA A 255 -36.21 46.26 -22.45
N VAL A 256 -37.14 46.76 -21.63
CA VAL A 256 -37.42 46.15 -20.33
C VAL A 256 -38.04 44.74 -20.49
N PRO A 257 -39.10 44.52 -21.29
CA PRO A 257 -39.68 43.18 -21.45
C PRO A 257 -38.71 42.20 -22.08
N LEU A 258 -37.90 42.63 -23.06
CA LEU A 258 -36.93 41.76 -23.72
C LEU A 258 -35.83 41.30 -22.74
N THR A 259 -35.35 42.20 -21.88
CA THR A 259 -34.37 41.86 -20.84
C THR A 259 -34.97 40.96 -19.75
N CYS A 260 -36.23 41.22 -19.36
CA CYS A 260 -36.96 40.34 -18.45
C CYS A 260 -37.14 38.94 -19.05
N LEU A 261 -37.44 38.84 -20.35
CA LEU A 261 -37.61 37.58 -21.05
C LEU A 261 -36.31 36.78 -21.11
N THR A 262 -35.17 37.40 -21.45
CA THR A 262 -33.88 36.70 -21.52
C THR A 262 -33.45 36.16 -20.15
N LEU A 263 -33.62 36.95 -19.08
CA LEU A 263 -33.34 36.52 -17.71
C LEU A 263 -34.31 35.42 -17.24
N ALA A 264 -35.60 35.53 -17.57
CA ALA A 264 -36.60 34.53 -17.21
C ALA A 264 -36.31 33.17 -17.88
N VAL A 265 -35.95 33.17 -19.16
CA VAL A 265 -35.59 31.95 -19.90
C VAL A 265 -34.35 31.28 -19.30
N TRP A 266 -33.33 32.06 -18.94
CA TRP A 266 -32.13 31.53 -18.28
C TRP A 266 -32.45 30.92 -16.92
N HIS A 267 -33.17 31.64 -16.07
CA HIS A 267 -33.55 31.15 -14.74
C HIS A 267 -34.40 29.88 -14.82
N TRP A 268 -35.31 29.81 -15.80
CA TRP A 268 -36.11 28.61 -16.07
C TRP A 268 -35.25 27.42 -16.48
N ARG A 269 -34.28 27.61 -17.40
CA ARG A 269 -33.37 26.54 -17.84
C ARG A 269 -32.47 26.04 -16.72
N GLN A 270 -31.96 26.93 -15.88
CA GLN A 270 -31.16 26.56 -14.70
C GLN A 270 -31.98 25.73 -13.71
N GLY A 271 -33.15 26.21 -13.32
CA GLY A 271 -34.02 25.52 -12.37
C GLY A 271 -34.53 24.17 -12.87
N MET A 272 -34.78 24.03 -14.18
CA MET A 272 -35.17 22.75 -14.78
C MET A 272 -34.03 21.72 -14.75
N GLY A 273 -32.80 22.15 -15.06
CA GLY A 273 -31.61 21.29 -14.99
C GLY A 273 -31.38 20.76 -13.57
N GLU A 274 -31.49 21.61 -12.56
CA GLU A 274 -31.35 21.21 -11.15
C GLU A 274 -32.42 20.20 -10.70
N ARG A 275 -33.67 20.37 -11.14
CA ARG A 275 -34.78 19.46 -10.81
C ARG A 275 -34.57 18.07 -11.40
N LEU A 276 -34.14 17.99 -12.67
CA LEU A 276 -33.83 16.73 -13.34
C LEU A 276 -32.69 15.98 -12.64
N MET A 277 -31.61 16.68 -12.25
CA MET A 277 -30.51 16.06 -11.50
C MET A 277 -30.95 15.52 -10.14
N ARG A 278 -31.80 16.27 -9.40
CA ARG A 278 -32.34 15.82 -8.11
C ARG A 278 -33.21 14.57 -8.24
N MET A 279 -34.01 14.48 -9.29
CA MET A 279 -34.83 13.29 -9.57
C MET A 279 -33.96 12.06 -9.86
N ASN A 280 -32.94 12.22 -10.70
CA ASN A 280 -32.00 11.14 -11.02
C ASN A 280 -31.21 10.67 -9.79
N ALA A 281 -30.75 11.61 -8.95
CA ALA A 281 -30.05 11.30 -7.70
C ALA A 281 -30.96 10.56 -6.70
N ALA A 282 -32.22 10.97 -6.56
CA ALA A 282 -33.20 10.29 -5.71
C ALA A 282 -33.51 8.86 -6.20
N GLN A 283 -33.57 8.65 -7.52
CA GLN A 283 -33.75 7.31 -8.10
C GLN A 283 -32.53 6.42 -7.86
N ALA A 284 -31.31 6.94 -8.03
CA ALA A 284 -30.09 6.19 -7.76
C ALA A 284 -29.95 5.79 -6.27
N ALA A 285 -30.30 6.71 -5.35
CA ALA A 285 -30.30 6.42 -3.92
C ALA A 285 -31.32 5.33 -3.54
N LYS A 286 -32.50 5.35 -4.18
CA LYS A 286 -33.53 4.33 -3.97
C LYS A 286 -33.09 2.96 -4.49
N ALA A 287 -32.50 2.90 -5.69
CA ALA A 287 -31.94 1.66 -6.24
C ALA A 287 -30.83 1.06 -5.36
N GLY A 288 -29.93 1.88 -4.81
CA GLY A 288 -28.89 1.41 -3.88
C GLY A 288 -29.44 0.90 -2.54
N ALA A 289 -30.54 1.48 -2.05
CA ALA A 289 -31.21 1.02 -0.85
C ALA A 289 -31.94 -0.32 -1.08
N ASP A 290 -32.57 -0.50 -2.24
CA ASP A 290 -33.23 -1.74 -2.62
C ASP A 290 -32.22 -2.90 -2.73
N ILE A 291 -31.03 -2.66 -3.31
CA ILE A 291 -29.94 -3.65 -3.39
C ILE A 291 -29.45 -4.06 -1.98
N LYS A 292 -29.24 -3.10 -1.07
CA LYS A 292 -28.86 -3.41 0.33
C LYS A 292 -29.92 -4.22 1.07
N LEU A 293 -31.21 -3.95 0.81
CA LEU A 293 -32.32 -4.71 1.38
C LEU A 293 -32.41 -6.13 0.82
N GLU A 294 -32.01 -6.33 -0.43
CA GLU A 294 -31.95 -7.64 -1.07
C GLU A 294 -30.77 -8.49 -0.55
N ASP A 295 -29.58 -7.89 -0.39
CA ASP A 295 -28.43 -8.54 0.24
C ASP A 295 -28.70 -8.95 1.70
N LEU A 296 -29.39 -8.10 2.48
CA LEU A 296 -29.80 -8.41 3.85
C LEU A 296 -30.87 -9.52 3.91
N ARG A 297 -31.69 -9.69 2.86
CA ARG A 297 -32.63 -10.80 2.78
C ARG A 297 -31.96 -12.11 2.41
N TYR A 298 -30.91 -12.08 1.60
CA TYR A 298 -30.17 -13.27 1.19
C TYR A 298 -29.24 -13.78 2.31
N ASN A 299 -28.61 -12.89 3.08
CA ASN A 299 -27.69 -13.24 4.17
C ASN A 299 -28.37 -13.30 5.55
N LYS A 300 -29.48 -14.03 5.65
CA LYS A 300 -30.14 -14.30 6.94
C LYS A 300 -29.54 -15.59 7.53
N PRO A 301 -28.87 -15.58 8.70
CA PRO A 301 -28.29 -16.79 9.27
C PRO A 301 -29.39 -17.80 9.61
N SER A 302 -29.25 -19.01 9.07
CA SER A 302 -30.08 -20.16 9.42
C SER A 302 -29.89 -20.48 10.90
N THR A 303 -30.83 -20.08 11.75
CA THR A 303 -30.92 -20.55 13.13
C THR A 303 -31.32 -22.02 13.12
N TYR A 304 -30.32 -22.91 13.14
CA TYR A 304 -30.53 -24.31 13.47
C TYR A 304 -30.86 -24.42 14.96
N ALA A 305 -32.12 -24.67 15.26
CA ALA A 305 -32.59 -24.98 16.60
C ALA A 305 -32.03 -26.36 17.02
N LEU A 306 -31.08 -26.37 17.96
CA LEU A 306 -30.61 -27.57 18.65
C LEU A 306 -31.74 -28.10 19.54
N ARG A 307 -32.38 -29.18 19.08
CA ARG A 307 -33.34 -29.98 19.85
C ARG A 307 -32.54 -30.88 20.80
N ALA A 308 -32.58 -30.57 22.10
CA ALA A 308 -32.02 -31.43 23.13
C ALA A 308 -32.86 -32.71 23.26
N SER A 309 -32.21 -33.87 23.18
CA SER A 309 -32.80 -35.16 23.53
C SER A 309 -32.77 -35.35 25.06
N PRO A 310 -33.81 -35.94 25.66
CA PRO A 310 -33.84 -36.22 27.09
C PRO A 310 -32.97 -37.45 27.44
N PRO A 311 -32.42 -37.52 28.67
CA PRO A 311 -31.56 -38.62 29.09
C PRO A 311 -32.37 -39.87 29.44
N GLN A 312 -31.80 -41.04 29.11
CA GLN A 312 -32.04 -42.32 29.79
C GLN A 312 -30.76 -42.70 30.52
#